data_AF-A0AA37F270-F1
#
_entry.id   AF-A0AA37F270-F1
#
_cell.length_a   1.000
_cell.length_b   1.000
_cell.length_c   1.000
_cell.angle_alpha   90.00
_cell.angle_beta   90.00
_cell.angle_gamma   90.00
#
_symmetry.space_group_name_H-M   'P 1'
#
loop_
_entity.id
_entity.type
_entity.pdbx_description
1 polymer ?
#
loop_
_entity_poly.entity_id
_entity_poly.type
_entity_poly.pdbx_seq_one_letter_code
_entity_poly.pdbx_strand_id
1 'polypeptide(L)'
;MSMSDSFDDIISAIQPGPKPSPGNLPGRAVQVLLVGCWLLVCLVPILLAVDGIELAAGKTGTPGTLTVVSCEALGQGRYDCKGSFTPDDGGAPVPVDASPDSEAGDVTRAQLTPEGDRAVKAGAAGVVAALTMPFLGVGGLGFLPYVIMYFLGVRRGRRAAVVVGFVVTALGTAGVVAGMVASYS
;
A
#
# COMPACT_ATOMS: atom_id res chain seq x y z
N MET A 1 -23.17 -1.03 38.30
CA MET A 1 -22.56 -1.84 37.24
C MET A 1 -21.06 -1.78 37.49
N SER A 2 -20.49 -2.87 37.97
CA SER A 2 -19.15 -2.90 38.58
C SER A 2 -18.09 -3.05 37.49
N MET A 3 -16.96 -2.35 37.64
CA MET A 3 -15.83 -2.37 36.70
C MET A 3 -15.24 -3.78 36.51
N SER A 4 -15.49 -4.70 37.44
CA SER A 4 -15.14 -6.13 37.36
C SER A 4 -15.79 -6.82 36.16
N ASP A 5 -17.06 -6.54 35.90
CA ASP A 5 -17.86 -7.27 34.90
C ASP A 5 -17.34 -6.99 33.48
N SER A 6 -16.84 -5.78 33.24
CA SER A 6 -16.31 -5.37 31.94
C SER A 6 -14.93 -5.96 31.64
N PHE A 7 -14.12 -6.26 32.66
CA PHE A 7 -12.82 -6.90 32.48
C PHE A 7 -12.96 -8.40 32.22
N ASP A 8 -13.92 -9.05 32.89
CA ASP A 8 -14.23 -10.46 32.66
C ASP A 8 -14.78 -10.70 31.24
N ASP A 9 -15.57 -9.77 30.70
CA ASP A 9 -16.04 -9.82 29.31
C ASP A 9 -14.91 -9.67 28.27
N ILE A 10 -13.93 -8.81 28.54
CA ILE A 10 -12.77 -8.63 27.65
C ILE A 10 -11.86 -9.87 27.70
N ILE A 11 -11.64 -10.44 28.89
CA ILE A 11 -10.83 -11.66 29.07
C ILE A 11 -11.53 -12.87 28.43
N SER A 12 -12.86 -12.92 28.50
CA SER A 12 -13.70 -13.90 27.81
C SER A 12 -13.60 -13.78 26.29
N ALA A 13 -13.59 -12.56 25.74
CA ALA A 13 -13.44 -12.30 24.30
C ALA A 13 -12.04 -12.64 23.75
N ILE A 14 -11.01 -12.67 24.60
CA ILE A 14 -9.62 -13.03 24.24
C ILE A 14 -9.37 -14.55 24.39
N GLN A 15 -10.33 -15.32 24.93
CA GLN A 15 -10.21 -16.78 24.94
C GLN A 15 -10.07 -17.27 23.49
N PRO A 16 -9.09 -18.14 23.20
CA PRO A 16 -8.95 -18.71 21.86
C PRO A 16 -10.25 -19.44 21.52
N GLY A 17 -10.91 -18.98 20.45
CA GLY A 17 -12.12 -19.61 19.94
C GLY A 17 -11.93 -21.12 19.75
N PRO A 18 -13.03 -21.90 19.72
CA PRO A 18 -12.99 -23.35 19.69
C PRO A 18 -11.97 -23.86 18.67
N LYS A 19 -10.97 -24.62 19.15
CA LYS A 19 -9.96 -25.25 18.29
C LYS A 19 -10.67 -25.96 17.14
N PRO A 20 -10.26 -25.73 15.88
CA PRO A 20 -10.90 -26.39 14.74
C PRO A 20 -10.89 -27.90 14.96
N SER A 21 -12.08 -28.49 14.99
CA SER A 21 -12.28 -29.93 15.13
C SER A 21 -11.58 -30.64 13.95
N PRO A 22 -10.85 -31.74 14.16
CA PRO A 22 -10.10 -32.44 13.11
C PRO A 22 -11.10 -33.09 12.12
N GLY A 23 -11.54 -32.30 11.14
CA GLY A 23 -12.59 -32.71 10.19
C GLY A 23 -13.13 -31.56 9.32
N ASN A 24 -13.02 -30.31 9.78
CA ASN A 24 -13.53 -29.12 9.07
C ASN A 24 -12.43 -28.34 8.33
N LEU A 25 -11.51 -29.04 7.65
CA LEU A 25 -10.65 -28.36 6.68
C LEU A 25 -11.51 -27.98 5.47
N PRO A 26 -11.44 -26.73 4.97
CA PRO A 26 -12.14 -26.35 3.75
C PRO A 26 -11.74 -27.32 2.63
N GLY A 27 -12.71 -27.80 1.86
CA GLY A 27 -12.45 -28.71 0.74
C GLY A 27 -11.41 -28.12 -0.20
N ARG A 28 -10.61 -28.97 -0.87
CA ARG A 28 -9.49 -28.55 -1.73
C ARG A 28 -9.86 -27.42 -2.71
N ALA A 29 -11.08 -27.41 -3.24
CA ALA A 29 -11.58 -26.35 -4.10
C ALA A 29 -11.63 -24.97 -3.41
N VAL A 30 -12.13 -24.91 -2.19
CA VAL A 30 -12.17 -23.69 -1.37
C VAL A 30 -10.76 -23.22 -1.05
N GLN A 31 -9.85 -24.15 -0.73
CA GLN A 31 -8.46 -23.82 -0.46
C GLN A 31 -7.75 -23.22 -1.69
N VAL A 32 -7.98 -23.78 -2.88
CA VAL A 32 -7.44 -23.24 -4.14
C VAL A 32 -8.02 -21.87 -4.44
N LEU A 33 -9.33 -21.66 -4.23
CA LEU A 33 -9.97 -20.36 -4.41
C LEU A 33 -9.37 -19.29 -3.49
N LEU A 34 -9.22 -19.59 -2.19
CA LEU A 34 -8.64 -18.67 -1.22
C LEU A 34 -7.21 -18.28 -1.59
N VAL A 35 -6.39 -19.25 -2.02
CA VAL A 35 -5.02 -18.98 -2.49
C VAL A 35 -5.04 -18.14 -3.76
N GLY A 36 -5.96 -18.42 -4.70
CA GLY A 36 -6.14 -17.61 -5.90
C GLY A 36 -6.51 -16.16 -5.58
N CYS A 37 -7.46 -15.94 -4.67
CA CYS A 37 -7.83 -14.60 -4.21
C CYS A 37 -6.66 -13.89 -3.50
N TRP A 38 -5.92 -14.59 -2.64
CA TRP A 38 -4.74 -14.03 -1.99
C TRP A 38 -3.65 -13.63 -2.99
N LEU A 39 -3.37 -14.49 -3.98
CA LEU A 39 -2.44 -14.18 -5.07
C LEU A 39 -2.89 -12.95 -5.86
N LEU A 40 -4.18 -12.86 -6.19
CA LEU A 40 -4.74 -11.71 -6.90
C LEU A 40 -4.52 -10.41 -6.10
N VAL A 41 -4.88 -10.42 -4.81
CA VAL A 41 -4.73 -9.27 -3.91
C VAL A 41 -3.27 -8.85 -3.77
N CYS A 42 -2.32 -9.78 -3.82
CA CYS A 42 -0.89 -9.45 -3.73
C CYS A 42 -0.28 -9.03 -5.08
N LEU A 43 -0.74 -9.57 -6.20
CA LEU A 43 -0.16 -9.30 -7.52
C LEU A 43 -0.70 -8.03 -8.17
N VAL A 44 -2.00 -7.74 -8.02
CA VAL A 44 -2.64 -6.57 -8.64
C VAL A 44 -1.93 -5.25 -8.25
N PRO A 45 -1.59 -4.97 -6.98
CA PRO A 45 -0.90 -3.74 -6.59
C PRO A 45 0.49 -3.60 -7.23
N ILE A 46 1.17 -4.72 -7.51
CA ILE A 46 2.49 -4.71 -8.15
C ILE A 46 2.35 -4.31 -9.62
N LEU A 47 1.33 -4.85 -10.30
CA LEU A 47 1.09 -4.58 -11.72
C LEU A 47 0.62 -3.15 -11.97
N LEU A 48 -0.27 -2.63 -11.11
CA LEU A 48 -0.84 -1.28 -11.27
C LEU A 48 0.14 -0.16 -10.87
N ALA A 49 1.21 -0.47 -10.17
CA ALA A 49 2.18 0.54 -9.73
C ALA A 49 3.14 0.99 -10.85
N VAL A 50 3.22 0.27 -11.97
CA VAL A 50 4.19 0.56 -13.05
C VAL A 50 4.00 1.98 -13.56
N ASP A 51 2.78 2.37 -13.91
CA ASP A 51 2.48 3.70 -14.44
C ASP A 51 2.84 4.81 -13.44
N GLY A 52 2.56 4.59 -12.16
CA GLY A 52 2.92 5.52 -11.09
C GLY A 52 4.43 5.67 -10.88
N ILE A 53 5.18 4.56 -11.01
CA ILE A 53 6.65 4.58 -10.94
C ILE A 53 7.23 5.29 -12.16
N GLU A 54 6.71 5.04 -13.36
CA GLU A 54 7.16 5.69 -14.59
C GLU A 54 6.89 7.19 -14.58
N LEU A 55 5.72 7.60 -14.09
CA LEU A 55 5.35 9.00 -13.90
C LEU A 55 6.25 9.67 -12.87
N ALA A 56 6.45 9.07 -11.70
CA ALA A 56 7.32 9.63 -10.68
C ALA A 56 8.79 9.70 -11.13
N ALA A 57 9.24 8.73 -11.92
CA ALA A 57 10.59 8.68 -12.49
C ALA A 57 10.78 9.62 -13.70
N GLY A 58 9.71 10.16 -14.28
CA GLY A 58 9.76 11.05 -15.44
C GLY A 58 10.00 10.39 -16.78
N LYS A 59 9.57 9.13 -16.88
CA LYS A 59 9.43 8.48 -18.18
C LYS A 59 8.13 8.88 -18.89
N THR A 60 7.10 9.22 -18.13
CA THR A 60 5.77 9.62 -18.60
C THR A 60 5.31 10.87 -17.86
N GLY A 61 4.35 11.59 -18.44
CA GLY A 61 3.81 12.84 -17.87
C GLY A 61 4.58 14.10 -18.24
N THR A 62 4.03 15.25 -17.86
CA THR A 62 4.64 16.56 -18.09
C THR A 62 5.39 17.00 -16.82
N PRO A 63 6.69 17.28 -16.89
CA PRO A 63 7.45 17.77 -15.73
C PRO A 63 7.08 19.22 -15.41
N GLY A 64 7.03 19.55 -14.13
CA GLY A 64 6.73 20.90 -13.69
C GLY A 64 6.78 21.05 -12.18
N THR A 65 6.17 22.13 -11.71
CA THR A 65 6.10 22.48 -10.29
C THR A 65 4.65 22.57 -9.84
N LEU A 66 4.33 21.85 -8.77
CA LEU A 66 3.04 21.94 -8.09
C LEU A 66 3.15 22.94 -6.95
N THR A 67 2.31 23.96 -6.96
CA THR A 67 2.14 24.90 -5.85
C THR A 67 0.76 24.70 -5.24
N VAL A 68 0.69 24.38 -3.95
CA VAL A 68 -0.58 24.20 -3.24
C VAL A 68 -1.17 25.57 -2.94
N VAL A 69 -2.40 25.82 -3.40
CA VAL A 69 -3.06 27.13 -3.36
C VAL A 69 -3.97 27.23 -2.13
N SER A 70 -4.74 26.18 -1.85
CA SER A 70 -5.66 26.16 -0.72
C SER A 70 -5.87 24.74 -0.20
N CYS A 71 -6.12 24.61 1.09
CA CYS A 71 -6.53 23.34 1.72
C CYS A 71 -7.75 23.61 2.61
N GLU A 72 -8.87 22.99 2.28
CA GLU A 72 -10.10 23.12 3.04
C GLU A 72 -10.34 21.87 3.88
N ALA A 73 -10.65 22.05 5.16
CA ALA A 73 -10.99 20.94 6.04
C ALA A 73 -12.41 20.44 5.73
N LEU A 74 -12.55 19.19 5.31
CA LEU A 74 -13.82 18.51 5.08
C LEU A 74 -14.39 17.85 6.35
N GLY A 75 -13.67 17.92 7.46
CA GLY A 75 -14.01 17.29 8.74
C GLY A 75 -13.42 15.87 8.90
N GLN A 76 -13.39 15.37 10.14
CA GLN A 76 -12.81 14.06 10.51
C GLN A 76 -11.36 13.85 10.05
N GLY A 77 -10.56 14.92 9.99
CA GLY A 77 -9.17 14.86 9.55
C GLY A 77 -8.98 14.70 8.03
N ARG A 78 -10.04 14.89 7.23
CA ARG A 78 -9.96 14.94 5.76
C ARG A 78 -9.80 16.39 5.32
N TYR A 79 -8.90 16.61 4.36
CA TYR A 79 -8.67 17.90 3.73
C TYR A 79 -8.84 17.76 2.22
N ASP A 80 -9.38 18.79 1.56
CA ASP A 80 -9.37 18.93 0.11
C ASP A 80 -8.37 20.04 -0.24
N CYS A 81 -7.22 19.64 -0.76
CA CYS A 81 -6.17 20.56 -1.15
C CYS A 81 -6.20 20.77 -2.66
N LYS A 82 -6.26 22.03 -3.08
CA LYS A 82 -6.14 22.45 -4.49
C LYS A 82 -4.76 23.02 -4.74
N GLY A 83 -4.16 22.63 -5.86
CA GLY A 83 -2.89 23.14 -6.32
C GLY A 83 -2.96 23.72 -7.73
N SER A 84 -1.96 24.52 -8.07
CA SER A 84 -1.69 24.99 -9.41
C SER A 84 -0.40 24.34 -9.89
N PHE A 85 -0.48 23.56 -10.96
CA PHE A 85 0.66 22.95 -11.60
C PHE A 85 1.16 23.84 -12.73
N THR A 86 2.44 24.22 -12.71
CA THR A 86 3.09 25.00 -13.76
C THR A 86 4.05 24.09 -14.52
N PRO A 87 3.78 23.78 -15.80
CA PRO A 87 4.69 23.03 -16.66
C PRO A 87 6.05 23.71 -16.85
N ASP A 88 7.14 22.94 -16.86
CA ASP A 88 8.50 23.45 -17.08
C ASP A 88 8.71 23.97 -18.53
N ASP A 89 7.85 23.57 -19.47
CA ASP A 89 7.88 23.98 -20.88
C ASP A 89 7.31 25.39 -21.14
N GLY A 90 6.90 26.09 -20.07
CA GLY A 90 6.31 27.43 -20.16
C GLY A 90 4.81 27.42 -20.50
N GLY A 91 4.16 26.25 -20.41
CA GLY A 91 2.71 26.13 -20.53
C GLY A 91 1.93 26.91 -19.48
N ALA A 92 0.65 27.16 -19.76
CA ALA A 92 -0.23 27.83 -18.81
C ALA A 92 -0.39 26.97 -17.52
N PRO A 93 -0.52 27.59 -16.34
CA PRO A 93 -0.77 26.85 -15.11
C PRO A 93 -2.10 26.08 -15.18
N VAL A 94 -2.08 24.82 -14.77
CA VAL A 94 -3.23 23.91 -14.75
C VAL A 94 -3.69 23.72 -13.31
N PRO A 95 -4.97 23.95 -12.98
CA PRO A 95 -5.50 23.63 -11.66
C PRO A 95 -5.58 22.11 -11.50
N VAL A 96 -5.04 21.59 -10.39
CA VAL A 96 -5.01 20.16 -10.10
C VAL A 96 -5.34 19.91 -8.63
N ASP A 97 -5.79 18.69 -8.35
CA ASP A 97 -5.93 18.24 -6.96
C ASP A 97 -4.54 17.98 -6.37
N ALA A 98 -4.27 18.63 -5.23
CA ALA A 98 -3.07 18.41 -4.43
C ALA A 98 -3.33 17.31 -3.40
N SER A 99 -2.26 16.79 -2.80
CA SER A 99 -2.40 15.79 -1.75
C SER A 99 -3.20 16.37 -0.58
N PRO A 100 -4.17 15.62 0.00
CA PRO A 100 -4.89 16.06 1.19
C PRO A 100 -3.97 16.26 2.41
N ASP A 101 -2.74 15.74 2.34
CA ASP A 101 -1.74 15.85 3.40
C ASP A 101 -0.74 17.01 3.17
N SER A 102 -0.97 17.88 2.18
CA SER A 102 -0.13 19.06 1.90
C SER A 102 -0.61 20.31 2.65
N GLU A 103 0.28 21.29 2.79
CA GLU A 103 -0.05 22.59 3.34
C GLU A 103 -0.17 23.66 2.24
N ALA A 104 -1.06 24.64 2.45
CA ALA A 104 -1.19 25.77 1.53
C ALA A 104 0.14 26.55 1.48
N GLY A 105 0.66 26.77 0.27
CA GLY A 105 1.97 27.36 0.03
C GLY A 105 3.09 26.36 -0.23
N ASP A 106 2.85 25.05 -0.07
CA ASP A 106 3.84 24.03 -0.43
C ASP A 106 4.17 24.07 -1.92
N VAL A 107 5.47 24.05 -2.22
CA VAL A 107 6.00 24.00 -3.59
C VAL A 107 6.82 22.74 -3.73
N THR A 108 6.41 21.85 -4.64
CA THR A 108 7.11 20.60 -4.88
C THR A 108 7.28 20.33 -6.36
N ARG A 109 8.39 19.67 -6.72
CA ARG A 109 8.57 19.20 -8.09
C ARG A 109 7.65 18.01 -8.33
N ALA A 110 6.87 18.09 -9.40
CA ALA A 110 5.82 17.12 -9.68
C ALA A 110 5.76 16.81 -11.18
N GLN A 111 5.04 15.74 -11.49
CA GLN A 111 4.68 15.40 -12.86
C GLN A 111 3.18 15.34 -12.99
N LEU A 112 2.68 15.99 -14.02
CA LEU A 112 1.28 15.96 -14.38
C LEU A 112 0.98 14.64 -15.10
N THR A 113 -0.10 13.99 -14.69
CA THR A 113 -0.65 12.82 -15.41
C THR A 113 -0.95 13.19 -16.86
N PRO A 114 -0.82 12.24 -17.82
CA PRO A 114 -1.21 12.48 -19.21
C PRO A 114 -2.66 12.96 -19.38
N GLU A 115 -3.53 12.58 -18.44
CA GLU A 115 -4.94 12.98 -18.37
C GLU A 115 -5.12 14.45 -17.92
N GLY A 116 -4.09 15.06 -17.31
CA GLY A 116 -4.10 16.46 -16.89
C GLY A 116 -4.90 16.76 -15.63
N ASP A 117 -5.31 15.73 -14.90
CA ASP A 117 -6.18 15.83 -13.72
C ASP A 117 -5.41 15.84 -12.39
N ARG A 118 -4.19 15.30 -12.35
CA ARG A 118 -3.44 15.07 -11.11
C ARG A 118 -1.95 15.30 -11.27
N ALA A 119 -1.33 15.87 -10.24
CA ALA A 119 0.12 15.99 -10.14
C ALA A 119 0.68 15.04 -9.08
N VAL A 120 1.74 14.31 -9.42
CA VAL A 120 2.43 13.37 -8.53
C VAL A 120 3.84 13.86 -8.24
N LYS A 121 4.30 13.74 -6.99
CA LYS A 121 5.67 14.13 -6.59
C LYS A 121 6.70 13.42 -7.47
N ALA A 122 7.67 14.17 -7.98
CA ALA A 122 8.70 13.65 -8.90
C ALA A 122 9.96 13.20 -8.15
N GLY A 123 10.78 12.38 -8.82
CA GLY A 123 12.11 11.99 -8.35
C GLY A 123 12.10 10.85 -7.33
N ALA A 124 13.19 10.70 -6.58
CA ALA A 124 13.41 9.55 -5.70
C ALA A 124 12.30 9.39 -4.64
N ALA A 125 11.83 10.49 -4.05
CA ALA A 125 10.73 10.45 -3.08
C ALA A 125 9.41 9.98 -3.72
N GLY A 126 9.10 10.47 -4.92
CA GLY A 126 7.94 10.01 -5.68
C GLY A 126 8.00 8.53 -6.05
N VAL A 127 9.17 8.05 -6.48
CA VAL A 127 9.39 6.64 -6.82
C VAL A 127 9.25 5.75 -5.57
N VAL A 128 9.82 6.16 -4.44
CA VAL A 128 9.71 5.42 -3.17
C VAL A 128 8.25 5.41 -2.69
N ALA A 129 7.52 6.52 -2.81
CA ALA A 129 6.09 6.59 -2.53
C ALA A 129 5.28 5.64 -3.45
N ALA A 130 5.58 5.60 -4.74
CA ALA A 130 4.92 4.71 -5.71
C ALA A 130 5.20 3.22 -5.43
N LEU A 131 6.35 2.90 -4.82
CA LEU A 131 6.73 1.53 -4.44
C LEU A 131 5.99 0.98 -3.21
N THR A 132 5.25 1.82 -2.46
CA THR A 132 4.48 1.38 -1.29
C THR A 132 3.56 0.19 -1.60
N MET A 133 2.78 0.29 -2.67
CA MET A 133 1.83 -0.75 -3.10
C MET A 133 2.53 -2.04 -3.57
N PRO A 134 3.60 -1.97 -4.38
CA PRO A 134 4.43 -3.14 -4.69
C PRO A 134 5.02 -3.83 -3.45
N PHE A 135 5.56 -3.07 -2.49
CA PHE A 135 6.13 -3.64 -1.27
C PHE A 135 5.07 -4.37 -0.44
N LEU A 136 3.84 -3.86 -0.39
CA LEU A 136 2.71 -4.55 0.24
C LEU A 136 2.41 -5.88 -0.47
N GLY A 137 2.39 -5.90 -1.80
CA GLY A 137 2.20 -7.10 -2.60
C GLY A 137 3.29 -8.15 -2.36
N VAL A 138 4.55 -7.74 -2.41
CA VAL A 138 5.71 -8.62 -2.18
C VAL A 138 5.73 -9.15 -0.75
N GLY A 139 5.45 -8.30 0.25
CA GLY A 139 5.36 -8.71 1.64
C GLY A 139 4.27 -9.76 1.87
N GLY A 140 3.13 -9.60 1.18
CA GLY A 140 2.04 -10.57 1.17
C GLY A 140 2.42 -11.91 0.54
N LEU A 141 3.29 -11.92 -0.48
CA LEU A 141 3.78 -13.13 -1.16
C LEU A 141 4.90 -13.86 -0.42
N GLY A 142 5.43 -13.33 0.69
CA GLY A 142 6.56 -13.92 1.42
C GLY A 142 6.35 -15.40 1.79
N PHE A 143 5.12 -15.78 2.14
CA PHE A 143 4.77 -17.16 2.52
C PHE A 143 4.41 -18.08 1.34
N LEU A 144 4.49 -17.60 0.09
CA LEU A 144 4.22 -18.40 -1.11
C LEU A 144 5.00 -19.72 -1.16
N PRO A 145 6.33 -19.77 -0.88
CA PRO A 145 7.08 -21.02 -0.93
C PRO A 145 6.57 -22.03 0.11
N TYR A 146 6.12 -21.54 1.28
CA TYR A 146 5.52 -22.38 2.31
C TYR A 146 4.18 -22.96 1.85
N VAL A 147 3.31 -22.13 1.24
CA VAL A 147 2.02 -22.56 0.70
C VAL A 147 2.22 -23.62 -0.38
N ILE A 148 3.14 -23.42 -1.33
CA ILE A 148 3.47 -24.40 -2.37
C ILE A 148 3.90 -25.74 -1.75
N MET A 149 4.83 -25.72 -0.78
CA MET A 149 5.25 -26.93 -0.08
C MET A 149 4.13 -27.59 0.75
N TYR A 150 3.16 -26.81 1.22
CA TYR A 150 1.98 -27.33 1.88
C TYR A 150 1.15 -28.19 0.91
N PHE A 151 0.83 -27.65 -0.28
CA PHE A 151 0.07 -28.37 -1.31
C PHE A 151 0.80 -29.59 -1.87
N LEU A 152 2.12 -29.48 -2.08
CA LEU A 152 2.95 -30.59 -2.56
C LEU A 152 3.20 -31.68 -1.49
N GLY A 153 2.75 -31.47 -0.24
CA GLY A 153 2.98 -32.43 0.85
C GLY A 153 4.43 -32.52 1.33
N VAL A 154 5.32 -31.65 0.82
CA VAL A 154 6.76 -31.65 1.14
C VAL A 154 6.96 -31.10 2.55
N ARG A 155 7.50 -31.93 3.46
CA ARG A 155 7.73 -31.56 4.88
C ARG A 155 9.14 -31.05 5.14
N ARG A 156 10.13 -31.53 4.38
CA ARG A 156 11.54 -31.13 4.52
C ARG A 156 11.72 -29.73 3.95
N GLY A 157 12.32 -28.82 4.71
CA GLY A 157 12.53 -27.42 4.28
C GLY A 157 11.43 -26.43 4.67
N ARG A 158 10.30 -26.87 5.25
CA ARG A 158 9.22 -25.96 5.68
C ARG A 158 9.68 -24.88 6.66
N ARG A 159 10.56 -25.21 7.61
CA ARG A 159 11.12 -24.23 8.55
C ARG A 159 11.91 -23.14 7.83
N ALA A 160 12.71 -23.51 6.82
CA ALA A 160 13.46 -22.54 6.03
C ALA A 160 12.51 -21.61 5.24
N ALA A 161 11.45 -22.14 4.63
CA ALA A 161 10.48 -21.28 3.94
C ALA A 161 9.68 -20.37 4.88
N VAL A 162 9.42 -20.79 6.11
CA VAL A 162 8.82 -19.91 7.12
C VAL A 162 9.78 -18.76 7.45
N VAL A 163 11.07 -19.06 7.66
CA VAL A 163 12.09 -18.03 7.91
C VAL A 163 12.20 -17.06 6.74
N VAL A 164 12.30 -17.58 5.51
CA VAL A 164 12.31 -16.76 4.29
C VAL A 164 11.03 -15.92 4.21
N GLY A 165 9.87 -16.51 4.48
CA GLY A 165 8.60 -15.79 4.48
C GLY A 165 8.58 -14.64 5.47
N PHE A 166 9.01 -14.86 6.71
CA PHE A 166 9.16 -13.79 7.70
C PHE A 166 10.11 -12.69 7.25
N VAL A 167 11.26 -13.03 6.68
CA VAL A 167 12.23 -12.06 6.18
C VAL A 167 11.63 -11.22 5.06
N VAL A 168 11.00 -11.86 4.08
CA VAL A 168 10.37 -11.17 2.94
C VAL A 168 9.22 -10.28 3.40
N THR A 169 8.37 -10.76 4.31
CA THR A 169 7.28 -9.95 4.86
C THR A 169 7.83 -8.77 5.67
N ALA A 170 8.85 -8.97 6.51
CA ALA A 170 9.47 -7.88 7.26
C ALA A 170 10.08 -6.80 6.36
N LEU A 171 10.78 -7.21 5.28
CA LEU A 171 11.32 -6.30 4.28
C LEU A 171 10.21 -5.57 3.52
N GLY A 172 9.13 -6.27 3.14
CA GLY A 172 7.96 -5.66 2.53
C GLY A 172 7.31 -4.62 3.43
N THR A 173 7.10 -4.93 4.71
CA THR A 173 6.55 -3.98 5.68
C THR A 173 7.46 -2.77 5.87
N ALA A 174 8.79 -2.97 5.95
CA ALA A 174 9.73 -1.87 6.03
C ALA A 174 9.68 -0.97 4.76
N GLY A 175 9.55 -1.57 3.57
CA GLY A 175 9.37 -0.85 2.33
C GLY A 175 8.07 -0.05 2.27
N VAL A 176 6.96 -0.59 2.80
CA VAL A 176 5.69 0.14 2.95
C VAL A 176 5.87 1.35 3.84
N VAL A 177 6.53 1.21 4.99
CA VAL A 177 6.78 2.33 5.91
C VAL A 177 7.65 3.39 5.25
N ALA A 178 8.72 3.00 4.56
CA ALA A 178 9.58 3.92 3.83
C ALA A 178 8.82 4.67 2.72
N GLY A 179 7.95 3.98 2.00
CA GLY A 179 7.08 4.56 0.97
C GLY A 179 6.10 5.58 1.53
N MET A 180 5.44 5.27 2.65
CA MET A 180 4.58 6.21 3.37
C MET A 180 5.38 7.44 3.81
N VAL A 181 6.53 7.26 4.45
CA VAL A 181 7.37 8.39 4.89
C VAL A 181 7.80 9.26 3.72
N ALA A 182 8.20 8.67 2.59
CA ALA A 182 8.57 9.41 1.39
C ALA A 182 7.41 10.19 0.76
N SER A 183 6.16 9.76 0.99
CA SER A 183 4.99 10.54 0.58
C SER A 183 4.77 11.78 1.45
N TYR A 184 5.22 11.75 2.72
CA TYR A 184 5.09 12.84 3.69
C TYR A 184 6.26 13.83 3.73
N SER A 185 7.43 13.45 3.21
CA SER A 185 8.64 14.30 3.14
C SER A 185 8.77 14.94 1.76
#